data_AF-A0A7S0M297-F1
#
_entry.id   AF-A0A7S0M297-F1
#
_cell.length_a   1.000
_cell.length_b   1.000
_cell.length_c   1.000
_cell.angle_alpha   90.00
_cell.angle_beta   90.00
_cell.angle_gamma   90.00
#
_symmetry.space_group_name_H-M   'P 1'
#
loop_
_entity.id
_entity.type
_entity.pdbx_description
1 polymer ?
#
loop_
_entity_poly.entity_id
_entity_poly.type
_entity_poly.pdbx_seq_one_letter_code
_entity_poly.pdbx_strand_id
1 'polypeptide(L)'
;IFSSTESRNNTDLHPEKSEDGFVQKPKTFSIQGNLSNIFQIKTIADGFNSGRTYYFSTRDGTNPEIGRQNIVAKLSETVVKAQRKAEAKSKFQKSQETVQRLQRSLLFQTAVAVLIMMNFAVNAAEAQIVDALQDADGALTSAGQQLEALDTFFTAVFTAELAVNAYANWLRPFAQD
;
A
#
# COMPACT_ATOMS: atom_id res chain seq x y z
N ILE A 1 -12.06 -41.20 24.87
CA ILE A 1 -13.23 -42.00 24.43
C ILE A 1 -14.07 -41.05 23.59
N PHE A 2 -14.09 -41.27 22.27
CA PHE A 2 -14.67 -40.34 21.30
C PHE A 2 -16.16 -40.64 21.14
N SER A 3 -16.99 -39.61 21.23
CA SER A 3 -18.38 -39.64 20.79
C SER A 3 -18.57 -38.47 19.85
N SER A 4 -19.07 -38.74 18.66
CA SER A 4 -19.37 -37.77 17.61
C SER A 4 -20.87 -37.55 17.56
N THR A 5 -21.30 -36.29 17.54
CA THR A 5 -22.72 -35.96 17.29
C THR A 5 -22.76 -34.90 16.20
N GLU A 6 -23.41 -35.26 15.09
CA GLU A 6 -23.68 -34.37 13.97
C GLU A 6 -24.64 -33.25 14.39
N SER A 7 -24.32 -32.02 13.99
CA SER A 7 -25.31 -30.96 13.85
C SER A 7 -25.14 -30.35 12.46
N ARG A 8 -26.13 -30.59 11.60
CA ARG A 8 -26.26 -29.97 10.28
C ARG A 8 -26.70 -28.53 10.48
N ASN A 9 -25.96 -27.58 9.92
CA ASN A 9 -26.57 -26.32 9.52
C ASN A 9 -26.13 -25.99 8.10
N ASN A 10 -27.12 -26.05 7.22
CA ASN A 10 -27.04 -25.78 5.79
C ASN A 10 -26.94 -24.26 5.62
N THR A 11 -25.84 -23.77 5.08
CA THR A 11 -25.81 -22.45 4.46
C THR A 11 -25.07 -22.63 3.15
N ASP A 12 -25.85 -22.80 2.08
CA ASP A 12 -25.37 -22.90 0.71
C ASP A 12 -24.74 -21.57 0.31
N LEU A 13 -23.44 -21.44 0.54
CA LEU A 13 -22.59 -20.42 -0.08
C LEU A 13 -21.93 -21.08 -1.28
N HIS A 14 -22.39 -20.70 -2.47
CA HIS A 14 -21.77 -21.06 -3.74
C HIS A 14 -20.28 -20.68 -3.71
N PRO A 15 -19.35 -21.64 -3.85
CA PRO A 15 -17.94 -21.32 -4.01
C PRO A 15 -17.70 -20.80 -5.43
N GLU A 16 -17.32 -19.53 -5.52
CA GLU A 16 -16.77 -18.94 -6.74
C GLU A 16 -15.46 -19.65 -7.07
N LYS A 17 -15.35 -20.20 -8.29
CA LYS A 17 -14.18 -20.98 -8.72
C LYS A 17 -13.01 -20.03 -9.00
N SER A 18 -12.00 -20.03 -8.13
CA SER A 18 -10.67 -19.53 -8.46
C SER A 18 -9.88 -20.64 -9.18
N GLU A 19 -9.40 -20.37 -10.40
CA GLU A 19 -8.86 -21.38 -11.32
C GLU A 19 -7.44 -21.89 -11.01
N ASP A 20 -6.71 -21.36 -10.02
CA ASP A 20 -5.37 -21.86 -9.70
C ASP A 20 -5.13 -22.05 -8.20
N GLY A 21 -4.74 -23.27 -7.83
CA GLY A 21 -4.02 -23.56 -6.58
C GLY A 21 -4.85 -24.10 -5.40
N PHE A 22 -4.75 -25.42 -5.20
CA PHE A 22 -5.05 -26.15 -3.95
C PHE A 22 -6.17 -25.57 -3.06
N VAL A 23 -7.42 -25.94 -3.38
CA VAL A 23 -8.54 -25.80 -2.45
C VAL A 23 -8.34 -26.78 -1.29
N GLN A 24 -7.66 -26.34 -0.23
CA GLN A 24 -7.74 -27.04 1.06
C GLN A 24 -9.19 -26.96 1.51
N LYS A 25 -9.90 -28.09 1.45
CA LYS A 25 -11.26 -28.20 2.00
C LYS A 25 -11.22 -27.68 3.45
N PRO A 26 -12.10 -26.76 3.84
CA PRO A 26 -12.14 -26.26 5.21
C PRO A 26 -12.35 -27.46 6.15
N LYS A 27 -11.33 -27.79 6.94
CA LYS A 27 -11.46 -28.78 8.01
C LYS A 27 -12.44 -28.19 9.03
N THR A 28 -13.67 -28.67 8.98
CA THR A 28 -14.70 -28.31 9.94
C THR A 28 -14.37 -29.04 11.24
N PHE A 29 -13.85 -28.31 12.22
CA PHE A 29 -13.60 -28.84 13.55
C PHE A 29 -14.85 -28.61 14.41
N SER A 30 -15.58 -29.67 14.73
CA SER A 30 -16.66 -29.62 15.71
C SER A 30 -16.07 -29.68 17.12
N ILE A 31 -16.16 -28.59 17.88
CA ILE A 31 -15.68 -28.56 19.26
C ILE A 31 -16.82 -29.01 20.18
N GLN A 32 -16.78 -30.26 20.64
CA GLN A 32 -17.64 -30.74 21.71
C GLN A 32 -16.92 -30.58 23.06
N GLY A 33 -17.27 -29.53 23.78
CA GLY A 33 -16.75 -29.21 25.11
C GLY A 33 -17.51 -28.02 25.70
N ASN A 34 -17.43 -27.83 27.02
CA ASN A 34 -18.03 -26.68 27.68
C ASN A 34 -17.50 -25.39 27.01
N LEU A 35 -18.37 -24.68 26.28
CA LEU A 35 -18.03 -23.51 25.45
C LEU A 35 -17.44 -22.35 26.27
N SER A 36 -17.54 -22.41 27.61
CA SER A 36 -17.06 -21.38 28.52
C SER A 36 -15.56 -21.07 28.40
N ASN A 37 -14.76 -21.99 27.82
CA ASN A 37 -13.29 -21.90 27.77
C ASN A 37 -12.72 -21.77 26.35
N ILE A 38 -13.57 -21.55 25.33
CA ILE A 38 -13.13 -21.44 23.94
C ILE A 38 -13.11 -19.97 23.52
N PHE A 39 -11.97 -19.53 23.01
CA PHE A 39 -11.82 -18.24 22.35
C PHE A 39 -12.01 -18.42 20.85
N GLN A 40 -12.85 -17.59 20.26
CA GLN A 40 -13.00 -17.48 18.82
C GLN A 40 -12.39 -16.16 18.35
N ILE A 41 -11.40 -16.24 17.47
CA ILE A 41 -10.79 -15.07 16.82
C ILE A 41 -11.21 -15.09 15.35
N LYS A 42 -12.02 -14.12 14.93
CA LYS A 42 -12.38 -13.91 13.53
C LYS A 42 -11.50 -12.81 12.94
N THR A 43 -10.86 -13.09 11.83
CA THR A 43 -10.07 -12.10 11.08
C THR A 43 -10.99 -11.21 10.26
N ILE A 44 -10.59 -9.95 10.11
CA ILE A 44 -11.26 -8.95 9.26
C ILE A 44 -11.11 -9.32 7.77
N ALA A 45 -12.10 -8.91 6.97
CA ALA A 45 -12.00 -8.98 5.51
C ALA A 45 -10.79 -8.15 5.03
N ASP A 46 -10.17 -8.58 3.93
CA ASP A 46 -9.09 -7.88 3.23
C ASP A 46 -7.70 -7.80 3.91
N GLY A 47 -7.42 -8.65 4.91
CA GLY A 47 -6.05 -8.87 5.42
C GLY A 47 -5.35 -10.12 4.86
N PHE A 48 -4.04 -10.27 5.13
CA PHE A 48 -3.22 -11.45 4.74
C PHE A 48 -3.77 -12.80 5.24
N ASN A 49 -4.66 -12.79 6.24
CA ASN A 49 -5.36 -13.96 6.76
C ASN A 49 -6.89 -13.80 6.73
N SER A 50 -7.43 -13.00 5.80
CA SER A 50 -8.85 -12.62 5.76
C SER A 50 -9.82 -13.82 5.79
N GLY A 51 -10.95 -13.64 6.45
CA GLY A 51 -12.05 -14.61 6.50
C GLY A 51 -11.79 -15.86 7.35
N ARG A 52 -10.59 -16.00 7.95
CA ARG A 52 -10.24 -17.14 8.82
C ARG A 52 -10.78 -16.95 10.23
N THR A 53 -11.28 -18.04 10.80
CA THR A 53 -11.69 -18.13 12.20
C THR A 53 -10.78 -19.11 12.92
N TYR A 54 -10.19 -18.67 14.03
CA TYR A 54 -9.30 -19.47 14.86
C TYR A 54 -9.98 -19.76 16.20
N TYR A 55 -9.85 -20.99 16.68
CA TYR A 55 -10.39 -21.43 17.96
C TYR A 55 -9.25 -21.83 18.89
N PHE A 56 -9.27 -21.31 20.12
CA PHE A 56 -8.28 -21.63 21.14
C PHE A 56 -8.99 -22.07 22.41
N SER A 57 -8.53 -23.17 23.02
CA SER A 57 -9.00 -23.60 24.34
C SER A 57 -7.85 -23.47 25.33
N THR A 58 -8.11 -22.88 26.48
CA THR A 58 -7.15 -22.91 27.60
C THR A 58 -7.23 -24.27 28.28
N ARG A 59 -6.06 -24.85 28.60
CA ARG A 59 -5.95 -26.17 29.25
C ARG A 59 -5.60 -26.10 30.74
N ASP A 60 -5.45 -24.89 31.29
CA ASP A 60 -4.95 -24.71 32.66
C ASP A 60 -5.98 -25.12 33.72
N GLY A 61 -5.58 -26.09 34.54
CA GLY A 61 -6.45 -26.86 35.43
C GLY A 61 -6.63 -26.32 36.85
N THR A 62 -6.06 -25.16 37.20
CA THR A 62 -6.11 -24.64 38.59
C THR A 62 -7.01 -23.43 38.77
N ASN A 63 -7.13 -22.54 37.76
CA ASN A 63 -8.15 -21.47 37.78
C ASN A 63 -8.41 -20.93 36.35
N PRO A 64 -9.43 -21.45 35.64
CA PRO A 64 -9.71 -21.08 34.26
C PRO A 64 -10.07 -19.59 34.08
N GLU A 65 -10.56 -18.91 35.12
CA GLU A 65 -10.90 -17.49 35.04
C GLU A 65 -9.67 -16.59 34.96
N ILE A 66 -8.64 -16.86 35.76
CA ILE A 66 -7.39 -16.07 35.78
C ILE A 66 -6.66 -16.19 34.43
N GLY A 67 -6.58 -17.40 33.88
CA GLY A 67 -6.02 -17.63 32.55
C GLY A 67 -6.78 -16.86 31.46
N ARG A 68 -8.11 -16.82 31.57
CA ARG A 68 -8.96 -16.08 30.62
C ARG A 68 -8.68 -14.58 30.64
N GLN A 69 -8.61 -13.99 31.84
CA GLN A 69 -8.34 -12.55 32.01
C GLN A 69 -6.98 -12.16 31.44
N ASN A 70 -5.94 -12.96 31.67
CA ASN A 70 -4.59 -12.69 31.15
C ASN A 70 -4.53 -12.75 29.62
N ILE A 71 -5.22 -13.71 29.00
CA ILE A 71 -5.29 -13.82 27.54
C ILE A 71 -6.07 -12.64 26.95
N VAL A 72 -7.21 -12.29 27.52
CA VAL A 72 -8.01 -11.14 27.07
C VAL A 72 -7.21 -9.85 27.21
N ALA A 73 -6.48 -9.65 28.31
CA ALA A 73 -5.62 -8.47 28.51
C ALA A 73 -4.52 -8.39 27.45
N LYS A 74 -3.77 -9.48 27.22
CA LYS A 74 -2.70 -9.52 26.20
C LYS A 74 -3.25 -9.32 24.77
N LEU A 75 -4.38 -9.93 24.46
CA LEU A 75 -5.04 -9.77 23.16
C LEU A 75 -5.50 -8.32 22.97
N SER A 76 -6.13 -7.73 23.99
CA SER A 76 -6.58 -6.33 23.95
C SER A 76 -5.40 -5.37 23.73
N GLU A 77 -4.29 -5.57 24.44
CA GLU A 77 -3.07 -4.78 24.24
C GLU A 77 -2.50 -4.94 22.81
N THR A 78 -2.47 -6.18 22.31
CA THR A 78 -1.98 -6.49 20.96
C THR A 78 -2.86 -5.86 19.89
N VAL A 79 -4.19 -5.93 20.06
CA VAL A 79 -5.16 -5.31 19.14
C VAL A 79 -5.00 -3.80 19.14
N VAL A 80 -4.87 -3.15 20.30
CA VAL A 80 -4.65 -1.70 20.38
C VAL A 80 -3.34 -1.31 19.69
N LYS A 81 -2.25 -2.05 19.91
CA LYS A 81 -0.96 -1.81 19.24
C LYS A 81 -1.06 -2.02 17.72
N ALA A 82 -1.76 -3.07 17.28
CA ALA A 82 -1.96 -3.37 15.87
C ALA A 82 -2.83 -2.30 15.20
N GLN A 83 -3.89 -1.85 15.86
CA GLN A 83 -4.80 -0.81 15.37
C GLN A 83 -4.07 0.52 15.23
N ARG A 84 -3.27 0.94 16.23
CA ARG A 84 -2.42 2.14 16.12
C ARG A 84 -1.45 2.06 14.94
N LYS A 85 -0.82 0.89 14.70
CA LYS A 85 0.06 0.68 13.55
C LYS A 85 -0.71 0.68 12.22
N ALA A 86 -1.91 0.12 12.18
CA ALA A 86 -2.78 0.11 11.01
C ALA A 86 -3.26 1.53 10.66
N GLU A 87 -3.64 2.33 11.66
CA GLU A 87 -3.99 3.74 11.49
C GLU A 87 -2.80 4.57 10.98
N ALA A 88 -1.59 4.31 11.50
CA ALA A 88 -0.38 4.96 11.02
C ALA A 88 -0.07 4.60 9.56
N LYS A 89 -0.16 3.31 9.20
CA LYS A 89 -0.02 2.86 7.80
C LYS A 89 -1.13 3.43 6.90
N SER A 90 -2.34 3.57 7.43
CA SER A 90 -3.48 4.14 6.70
C SER A 90 -3.23 5.59 6.29
N LYS A 91 -2.55 6.41 7.10
CA LYS A 91 -2.25 7.80 6.70
C LYS A 91 -1.29 7.87 5.52
N PHE A 92 -0.23 7.07 5.54
CA PHE A 92 0.73 6.99 4.44
C PHE A 92 0.09 6.42 3.17
N GLN A 93 -0.73 5.38 3.32
CA GLN A 93 -1.45 4.80 2.19
C GLN A 93 -2.46 5.78 1.58
N LYS A 94 -3.18 6.53 2.43
CA LYS A 94 -4.09 7.59 1.97
C LYS A 94 -3.37 8.73 1.25
N SER A 95 -2.19 9.14 1.72
CA SER A 95 -1.39 10.14 1.00
C SER A 95 -0.92 9.60 -0.34
N GLN A 96 -0.47 8.35 -0.40
CA GLN A 96 -0.07 7.69 -1.65
C GLN A 96 -1.23 7.59 -2.65
N GLU A 97 -2.42 7.19 -2.20
CA GLU A 97 -3.64 7.16 -3.03
C GLU A 97 -4.01 8.55 -3.55
N THR A 98 -3.83 9.58 -2.72
CA THR A 98 -4.09 10.99 -3.11
C THR A 98 -3.11 11.45 -4.19
N VAL A 99 -1.82 11.13 -4.04
CA VAL A 99 -0.77 11.45 -5.02
C VAL A 99 -1.00 10.70 -6.33
N GLN A 100 -1.31 9.41 -6.28
CA GLN A 100 -1.66 8.62 -7.46
C GLN A 100 -2.88 9.20 -8.19
N ARG A 101 -3.90 9.64 -7.45
CA ARG A 101 -5.08 10.27 -8.04
C ARG A 101 -4.74 11.59 -8.73
N LEU A 102 -3.83 12.39 -8.16
CA LEU A 102 -3.34 13.62 -8.78
C LEU A 102 -2.57 13.32 -10.07
N GLN A 103 -1.66 12.35 -10.06
CA GLN A 103 -0.86 11.97 -11.24
C GLN A 103 -1.71 11.39 -12.37
N ARG A 104 -2.78 10.67 -12.04
CA ARG A 104 -3.75 10.14 -13.03
C ARG A 104 -4.71 11.20 -13.56
N SER A 105 -4.68 12.43 -13.03
CA SER A 105 -5.57 13.48 -13.51
C SER A 105 -5.13 13.97 -14.89
N LEU A 106 -6.10 14.15 -15.79
CA LEU A 106 -5.85 14.62 -17.16
C LEU A 106 -5.19 16.00 -17.17
N LEU A 107 -5.55 16.87 -16.22
CA LEU A 107 -4.96 18.20 -16.06
C LEU A 107 -3.46 18.11 -15.73
N PHE A 108 -3.08 17.24 -14.80
CA PHE A 108 -1.68 17.04 -14.45
C PHE A 108 -0.88 16.47 -15.64
N GLN A 109 -1.41 15.44 -16.32
CA GLN A 109 -0.77 14.86 -17.49
C GLN A 109 -0.59 15.87 -18.63
N THR A 110 -1.62 16.69 -18.88
CA THR A 110 -1.55 17.75 -19.90
C THR A 110 -0.52 18.80 -19.53
N ALA A 111 -0.47 19.22 -18.26
CA ALA A 111 0.51 20.19 -17.79
C ALA A 111 1.96 19.67 -17.94
N VAL A 112 2.22 18.42 -17.55
CA VAL A 112 3.52 17.77 -17.74
C VAL A 112 3.88 17.67 -19.22
N ALA A 113 2.96 17.26 -20.09
CA ALA A 113 3.20 17.19 -21.53
C ALA A 113 3.55 18.56 -22.13
N VAL A 114 2.87 19.63 -21.71
CA VAL A 114 3.20 21.00 -22.12
C VAL A 114 4.59 21.40 -21.64
N LEU A 115 4.96 21.10 -20.39
CA LEU A 115 6.30 21.38 -19.86
C LEU A 115 7.40 20.64 -20.65
N ILE A 116 7.16 19.38 -21.01
CA ILE A 116 8.08 18.60 -21.86
C ILE A 116 8.26 19.28 -23.22
N MET A 117 7.17 19.69 -23.87
CA MET A 117 7.26 20.41 -25.14
C MET A 117 8.02 21.74 -25.01
N MET A 118 7.80 22.49 -23.92
CA MET A 118 8.51 23.73 -23.66
C MET A 118 10.01 23.50 -23.45
N ASN A 119 10.40 22.46 -22.69
CA ASN A 119 11.79 22.09 -22.53
C ASN A 119 12.46 21.75 -23.88
N PHE A 120 11.79 20.95 -24.73
CA PHE A 120 12.30 20.67 -26.07
C PHE A 120 12.44 21.92 -26.94
N ALA A 121 11.46 22.84 -26.87
CA ALA A 121 11.54 24.09 -27.62
C ALA A 121 12.71 24.98 -27.16
N VAL A 122 12.96 25.05 -25.86
CA VAL A 122 14.08 25.79 -25.27
C VAL A 122 15.41 25.17 -25.70
N ASN A 123 15.57 23.85 -25.57
CA ASN A 123 16.80 23.15 -25.99
C ASN A 123 17.05 23.29 -27.50
N ALA A 124 16.00 23.25 -28.32
CA ALA A 124 16.11 23.47 -29.76
C ALA A 124 16.49 24.91 -30.10
N ALA A 125 15.96 25.90 -29.37
CA ALA A 125 16.33 27.30 -29.54
C ALA A 125 17.79 27.52 -29.16
N GLU A 126 18.22 27.03 -27.98
CA GLU A 126 19.60 27.11 -27.50
C GLU A 126 20.60 26.51 -28.51
N ALA A 127 20.29 25.35 -29.07
CA ALA A 127 21.13 24.70 -30.08
C ALA A 127 21.27 25.52 -31.38
N GLN A 128 20.28 26.34 -31.74
CA GLN A 128 20.33 27.19 -32.93
C GLN A 128 21.11 28.48 -32.72
N ILE A 129 21.16 29.00 -31.49
CA ILE A 129 21.76 30.30 -31.19
C ILE A 129 23.00 30.21 -30.31
N VAL A 130 23.61 29.02 -30.19
CA VAL A 130 24.74 28.77 -29.27
C VAL A 130 25.87 29.79 -29.41
N ASP A 131 26.22 30.16 -30.64
CA ASP A 131 27.28 31.14 -30.93
C ASP A 131 26.91 32.56 -30.51
N ALA A 132 25.62 32.88 -30.42
CA ALA A 132 25.11 34.18 -29.98
C ALA A 132 24.90 34.27 -28.46
N LEU A 133 24.98 33.13 -27.75
CA LEU A 133 24.81 33.09 -26.30
C LEU A 133 26.09 33.39 -25.54
N GLN A 134 27.24 33.34 -26.19
CA GLN A 134 28.55 33.61 -25.62
C GLN A 134 29.13 34.90 -26.20
N ASP A 135 29.67 35.76 -25.33
CA ASP A 135 30.45 36.91 -25.73
C ASP A 135 31.82 36.48 -26.30
N ALA A 136 32.56 37.41 -26.91
CA ALA A 136 33.87 37.14 -27.51
C ALA A 136 34.89 36.52 -26.53
N ASP A 137 34.72 36.76 -25.22
CA ASP A 137 35.54 36.21 -24.15
C ASP A 137 35.06 34.82 -23.65
N GLY A 138 34.02 34.26 -24.27
CA GLY A 138 33.41 32.98 -23.89
C GLY A 138 32.46 33.05 -22.69
N ALA A 139 32.18 34.25 -22.17
CA ALA A 139 31.23 34.45 -21.08
C ALA A 139 29.78 34.39 -21.58
N LEU A 140 28.87 33.83 -20.76
CA LEU A 140 27.44 33.79 -21.09
C LEU A 140 26.85 35.21 -21.07
N THR A 141 26.23 35.57 -22.19
CA THR A 141 25.37 36.75 -22.31
C THR A 141 24.19 36.65 -21.35
N SER A 142 23.48 37.77 -21.12
CA SER A 142 22.27 37.75 -20.29
C SER A 142 21.19 36.79 -20.82
N ALA A 143 21.10 36.58 -22.13
CA ALA A 143 20.21 35.60 -22.73
C ALA A 143 20.66 34.17 -22.43
N GLY A 144 21.97 33.90 -22.51
CA GLY A 144 22.55 32.60 -22.13
C GLY A 144 22.27 32.24 -20.67
N GLN A 145 22.44 33.19 -19.75
CA GLN A 145 22.14 32.99 -18.33
C GLN A 145 20.66 32.67 -18.08
N GLN A 146 19.74 33.27 -18.84
CA GLN A 146 18.31 32.98 -18.74
C GLN A 146 17.96 31.59 -19.26
N LEU A 147 18.58 31.14 -20.36
CA LEU A 147 18.38 29.79 -20.89
C LEU A 147 18.93 28.72 -19.94
N GLU A 148 20.12 28.93 -19.37
CA GLU A 148 20.69 28.04 -18.35
C GLU A 148 19.80 27.95 -17.09
N ALA A 149 19.24 29.08 -16.66
CA ALA A 149 18.29 29.11 -15.55
C ALA A 149 16.99 28.37 -15.89
N LEU A 150 16.50 28.46 -17.14
CA LEU A 150 15.33 27.72 -17.61
C LEU A 150 15.60 26.21 -17.67
N ASP A 151 16.76 25.79 -18.17
CA ASP A 151 17.13 24.38 -18.21
C ASP A 151 17.23 23.79 -16.79
N THR A 152 17.87 24.52 -15.88
CA THR A 152 17.92 24.17 -14.45
C THR A 152 16.52 24.06 -13.85
N PHE A 153 15.63 25.00 -14.18
CA PHE A 153 14.25 24.98 -13.73
C PHE A 153 13.50 23.74 -14.24
N PHE A 154 13.55 23.43 -15.54
CA PHE A 154 12.90 22.24 -16.09
C PHE A 154 13.45 20.96 -15.49
N THR A 155 14.78 20.86 -15.34
CA THR A 155 15.43 19.71 -14.69
C THR A 155 14.95 19.52 -13.25
N ALA A 156 14.82 20.62 -12.48
CA ALA A 156 14.30 20.55 -11.12
C ALA A 156 12.84 20.09 -11.08
N VAL A 157 12.01 20.59 -12.00
CA VAL A 157 10.59 20.21 -12.13
C VAL A 157 10.45 18.72 -12.49
N PHE A 158 11.19 18.23 -13.48
CA PHE A 158 11.14 16.80 -13.87
C PHE A 158 11.72 15.89 -12.79
N THR A 159 12.75 16.34 -12.07
CA THR A 159 13.28 15.60 -10.92
C THR A 159 12.23 15.50 -9.80
N ALA A 160 11.51 16.58 -9.52
CA ALA A 160 10.42 16.57 -8.56
C ALA A 160 9.26 15.66 -9.02
N GLU A 161 8.89 15.71 -10.30
CA GLU A 161 7.90 14.81 -10.89
C GLU A 161 8.29 13.35 -10.72
N LEU A 162 9.54 13.01 -11.04
CA LEU A 162 10.09 11.65 -10.90
C LEU A 162 10.08 11.20 -9.43
N ALA A 163 10.44 12.08 -8.49
CA ALA A 163 10.38 11.79 -7.07
C ALA A 163 8.94 11.52 -6.59
N VAL A 164 7.97 12.30 -7.07
CA VAL A 164 6.54 12.08 -6.79
C VAL A 164 6.07 10.76 -7.40
N ASN A 165 6.50 10.42 -8.61
CA ASN A 165 6.18 9.15 -9.27
C ASN A 165 6.76 7.93 -8.53
N ALA A 166 8.03 8.03 -8.10
CA ALA A 166 8.68 7.01 -7.30
C ALA A 166 7.99 6.85 -5.93
N TYR A 167 7.57 7.95 -5.30
CA TYR A 167 6.79 7.94 -4.07
C TYR A 167 5.41 7.29 -4.26
N ALA A 168 4.73 7.60 -5.37
CA ALA A 168 3.42 7.08 -5.70
C ALA A 168 3.43 5.56 -5.95
N ASN A 169 4.49 5.02 -6.56
CA ASN A 169 4.52 3.62 -7.00
C ASN A 169 5.33 2.67 -6.11
N TRP A 170 6.10 3.18 -5.13
CA TRP A 170 7.07 2.42 -4.31
C TRP A 170 8.11 1.68 -5.20
N LEU A 171 9.35 1.57 -4.73
CA LEU A 171 10.47 0.98 -5.47
C LEU A 171 10.28 -0.46 -6.02
N ARG A 172 9.24 -1.22 -5.60
CA ARG A 172 9.04 -2.60 -6.10
C ARG A 172 8.29 -2.65 -7.43
N PRO A 173 7.10 -2.04 -7.58
CA PRO A 173 6.48 -1.87 -8.90
C PRO A 173 7.35 -1.01 -9.84
N PHE A 174 7.97 0.06 -9.33
CA PHE A 174 8.78 0.98 -10.15
C PHE A 174 10.05 0.35 -10.74
N ALA A 175 10.65 -0.67 -10.09
CA ALA A 175 11.83 -1.36 -10.63
C ALA A 175 11.48 -2.55 -11.56
N GLN A 176 10.18 -2.81 -11.75
CA GLN A 176 9.66 -3.90 -12.58
C GLN A 176 8.99 -3.42 -13.86
N ASP A 177 8.62 -2.13 -13.93
CA ASP A 177 8.29 -1.41 -15.17
C ASP A 177 9.58 -0.90 -15.85
#